data_AF-A0A942DGN1-F1
#
_entry.id   AF-A0A942DGN1-F1
#
_cell.length_a   1.000
_cell.length_b   1.000
_cell.length_c   1.000
_cell.angle_alpha   90.00
_cell.angle_beta   90.00
_cell.angle_gamma   90.00
#
_symmetry.space_group_name_H-M   'P 1'
#
loop_
_entity.id
_entity.type
_entity.pdbx_description
1 polymer ?
#
loop_
_entity_poly.entity_id
_entity_poly.type
_entity_poly.pdbx_seq_one_letter_code
_entity_poly.pdbx_strand_id
1 'polypeptide(L)'
;MTDNNLDVDNPYKHSQLAQQHELAEDFRKAESEFKAAIRAADALPLAEYKTHFQSNLAQEHVVKHAAENFESNQNVASLEAIEKAYHELIALPFLTRMQLAGFYARHEAIPEAKDACDDAFRAGLDKLVQDNPSMVAMYKRAEDLQRHLSDILGPENVEKIFKANFDKLDLNKDGFVDEAELKRAQLDITIGAETQQVIRYLLHNYLEVEKASNDEFGLEISGITKADVHNYEGNSAARWKRMKKS
;
A
#
# COMPACT_ATOMS: atom_id res chain seq x y z
N MET A 1 37.54 24.70 -2.70
CA MET A 1 36.41 23.78 -2.87
C MET A 1 36.21 23.14 -1.50
N THR A 2 35.25 23.65 -0.73
CA THR A 2 34.91 23.08 0.57
C THR A 2 34.03 21.88 0.30
N ASP A 3 34.54 20.67 0.56
CA ASP A 3 33.74 19.46 0.68
C ASP A 3 32.74 19.67 1.82
N ASN A 4 31.58 20.23 1.48
CA ASN A 4 30.41 20.16 2.34
C ASN A 4 29.97 18.70 2.30
N ASN A 5 30.57 17.90 3.17
CA ASN A 5 30.13 16.56 3.46
C ASN A 5 28.74 16.70 4.09
N LEU A 6 27.70 16.74 3.25
CA LEU A 6 26.32 16.75 3.67
C LEU A 6 26.13 15.43 4.41
N ASP A 7 26.02 15.51 5.74
CA ASP A 7 25.64 14.39 6.58
C ASP A 7 24.16 14.08 6.28
N VAL A 8 23.94 13.34 5.20
CA VAL A 8 22.60 12.93 4.77
C VAL A 8 22.16 11.80 5.68
N ASP A 9 21.04 12.03 6.36
CA ASP A 9 20.46 11.04 7.25
C ASP A 9 20.18 9.73 6.51
N ASN A 10 20.45 8.59 7.14
CA ASN A 10 20.46 7.30 6.46
C ASN A 10 19.09 6.59 6.63
N PRO A 11 18.26 6.51 5.57
CA PRO A 11 16.95 5.87 5.66
C PRO A 11 17.00 4.40 6.04
N TYR A 12 18.05 3.66 5.63
CA TYR A 12 18.19 2.24 5.98
C TYR A 12 18.40 2.02 7.48
N LYS A 13 19.16 2.93 8.12
CA LYS A 13 19.39 2.87 9.57
C LYS A 13 18.06 3.02 10.32
N HIS A 14 17.24 3.99 9.91
CA HIS A 14 15.91 4.19 10.48
C HIS A 14 14.98 3.00 10.23
N SER A 15 14.94 2.45 9.02
CA SER A 15 14.15 1.24 8.74
C SER A 15 14.58 0.03 9.59
N GLN A 16 15.87 -0.15 9.83
CA GLN A 16 16.38 -1.22 10.70
C GLN A 16 15.99 -1.00 12.16
N LEU A 17 16.15 0.22 12.69
CA LEU A 17 15.74 0.57 14.05
C LEU A 17 14.23 0.40 14.23
N ALA A 18 13.43 0.78 13.23
CA ALA A 18 11.98 0.59 13.22
C ALA A 18 11.61 -0.89 13.38
N GLN A 19 12.25 -1.78 12.61
CA GLN A 19 12.03 -3.22 12.71
C GLN A 19 12.47 -3.78 14.07
N GLN A 20 13.58 -3.29 14.62
CA GLN A 20 14.03 -3.69 15.96
C GLN A 20 13.01 -3.28 17.05
N HIS A 21 12.46 -2.08 16.95
CA HIS A 21 11.40 -1.62 17.86
C HIS A 21 10.10 -2.40 17.68
N GLU A 22 9.72 -2.74 16.44
CA GLU A 22 8.56 -3.58 16.16
C GLU A 22 8.72 -4.97 16.80
N LEU A 23 9.88 -5.60 16.65
CA LEU A 23 10.21 -6.88 17.28
C LEU A 23 10.23 -6.82 18.81
N ALA A 24 10.53 -5.66 19.38
CA ALA A 24 10.51 -5.42 20.82
C ALA A 24 9.13 -4.96 21.34
N GLU A 25 8.09 -5.01 20.49
CA GLU A 25 6.71 -4.56 20.78
C GLU A 25 6.61 -3.07 21.20
N ASP A 26 7.62 -2.25 20.87
CA ASP A 26 7.61 -0.80 21.06
C ASP A 26 7.08 -0.11 19.79
N PHE A 27 5.78 -0.30 19.52
CA PHE A 27 5.15 0.14 18.27
C PHE A 27 5.21 1.65 18.06
N ARG A 28 5.19 2.45 19.13
CA ARG A 28 5.30 3.92 19.04
C ARG A 28 6.68 4.34 18.53
N LYS A 29 7.76 3.72 19.02
CA LYS A 29 9.10 3.98 18.49
C LYS A 29 9.27 3.41 17.09
N ALA A 30 8.73 2.22 16.82
CA ALA A 30 8.76 1.62 15.48
C ALA A 30 8.15 2.56 14.43
N GLU A 31 6.95 3.09 14.70
CA GLU A 31 6.27 4.06 13.83
C GLU A 31 7.09 5.34 13.65
N SER A 32 7.65 5.88 14.74
CA SER A 32 8.50 7.08 14.70
C SER A 32 9.73 6.89 13.80
N GLU A 33 10.39 5.73 13.90
CA GLU A 33 11.56 5.39 13.09
C GLU A 33 11.19 5.12 11.62
N PHE A 34 10.07 4.46 11.32
CA PHE A 34 9.59 4.35 9.94
C PHE A 34 9.30 5.73 9.33
N LYS A 35 8.69 6.64 10.09
CA LYS A 35 8.47 8.03 9.66
C LYS A 35 9.80 8.79 9.48
N ALA A 36 10.82 8.50 10.29
CA ALA A 36 12.16 9.05 10.10
C ALA A 36 12.83 8.51 8.82
N ALA A 37 12.67 7.22 8.53
CA ALA A 37 13.16 6.61 7.29
C ALA A 37 12.56 7.28 6.05
N ILE A 38 11.26 7.61 6.07
CA ILE A 38 10.60 8.34 4.97
C ILE A 38 11.22 9.73 4.82
N ARG A 39 11.37 10.50 5.91
CA ARG A 39 11.97 11.85 5.85
C ARG A 39 13.41 11.81 5.32
N ALA A 40 14.20 10.84 5.77
CA ALA A 40 15.56 10.63 5.31
C ALA A 40 15.60 10.26 3.82
N ALA A 41 14.70 9.38 3.36
CA ALA A 41 14.58 8.98 1.95
C ALA A 41 14.17 10.17 1.05
N ASP A 42 13.25 11.01 1.51
CA ASP A 42 12.81 12.21 0.78
C ASP A 42 13.91 13.29 0.71
N ALA A 43 14.81 13.32 1.69
CA ALA A 43 15.92 14.26 1.76
C ALA A 43 17.14 13.83 0.92
N LEU A 44 17.12 12.63 0.32
CA LEU A 44 18.21 12.16 -0.52
C LEU A 44 18.38 13.07 -1.76
N PRO A 45 19.63 13.37 -2.16
CA PRO A 45 19.91 14.13 -3.38
C PRO A 45 19.74 13.24 -4.63
N LEU A 46 18.52 12.73 -4.85
CA LEU A 46 18.21 11.76 -5.90
C LEU A 46 18.59 12.25 -7.29
N ALA A 47 18.52 13.55 -7.56
CA ALA A 47 18.94 14.13 -8.84
C ALA A 47 20.44 13.88 -9.08
N GLU A 48 21.27 14.13 -8.07
CA GLU A 48 22.72 13.90 -8.15
C GLU A 48 23.01 12.41 -8.31
N TYR A 49 22.35 11.55 -7.52
CA TYR A 49 22.51 10.10 -7.64
C TYR A 49 22.15 9.58 -9.03
N LYS A 50 21.10 10.11 -9.67
CA LYS A 50 20.72 9.74 -11.04
C LYS A 50 21.79 10.17 -12.05
N THR A 51 22.31 11.39 -11.93
CA THR A 51 23.39 11.87 -12.80
C THR A 51 24.66 11.04 -12.62
N HIS A 52 25.04 10.72 -11.38
CA HIS A 52 26.16 9.85 -11.08
C HIS A 52 25.97 8.44 -11.65
N PHE A 53 24.79 7.86 -11.49
CA PHE A 53 24.46 6.54 -12.05
C PHE A 53 24.60 6.53 -13.58
N GLN A 54 24.04 7.52 -14.27
CA GLN A 54 24.12 7.63 -15.73
C GLN A 54 25.57 7.84 -16.21
N SER A 55 26.34 8.66 -15.49
CA SER A 55 27.76 8.88 -15.79
C SER A 55 28.58 7.60 -15.61
N ASN A 56 28.36 6.87 -14.51
CA ASN A 56 29.06 5.62 -14.22
C ASN A 56 28.71 4.55 -15.24
N LEU A 57 27.42 4.39 -15.58
CA LEU A 57 27.00 3.48 -16.66
C LEU A 57 27.67 3.84 -17.98
N ALA A 58 27.69 5.12 -18.37
CA ALA A 58 28.32 5.55 -19.62
C ALA A 58 29.83 5.26 -19.63
N GLN A 59 30.53 5.55 -18.53
CA GLN A 59 31.95 5.28 -18.40
C GLN A 59 32.25 3.78 -18.42
N GLU A 60 31.46 2.96 -17.71
CA GLU A 60 31.65 1.51 -17.67
C GLU A 60 31.29 0.83 -18.99
N HIS A 61 30.30 1.33 -19.74
CA HIS A 61 30.04 0.84 -21.10
C HIS A 61 31.23 1.07 -22.03
N VAL A 62 31.89 2.22 -21.93
CA VAL A 62 33.11 2.52 -22.69
C VAL A 62 34.24 1.57 -22.27
N VAL A 63 34.42 1.34 -20.96
CA VAL A 63 35.45 0.42 -20.44
C VAL A 63 35.16 -1.02 -20.83
N LYS A 64 33.90 -1.48 -20.76
CA LYS A 64 33.51 -2.83 -21.16
C LYS A 64 33.73 -3.05 -22.65
N HIS A 65 33.35 -2.10 -23.51
CA HIS A 65 33.67 -2.17 -24.93
C HIS A 65 35.19 -2.13 -25.19
N ALA A 66 35.96 -1.39 -24.40
CA ALA A 66 37.42 -1.40 -24.50
C ALA A 66 38.05 -2.71 -23.98
N ALA A 67 37.47 -3.34 -22.95
CA ALA A 67 37.94 -4.58 -22.33
C ALA A 67 37.48 -5.83 -23.10
N GLU A 68 36.36 -5.80 -23.83
CA GLU A 68 36.04 -6.82 -24.83
C GLU A 68 37.11 -6.88 -25.93
N ASN A 69 37.89 -5.80 -26.11
CA ASN A 69 39.06 -5.77 -26.98
C ASN A 69 40.39 -6.15 -26.27
N PHE A 70 40.40 -6.32 -24.95
CA PHE A 70 41.58 -6.65 -24.15
C PHE A 70 41.25 -7.73 -23.10
N GLU A 71 41.74 -8.95 -23.31
CA GLU A 71 41.58 -10.12 -22.42
C GLU A 71 42.16 -9.90 -20.99
N SER A 72 41.54 -9.06 -20.17
CA SER A 72 41.95 -8.86 -18.78
C SER A 72 40.78 -8.99 -17.82
N ASN A 73 40.85 -10.05 -17.00
CA ASN A 73 39.95 -10.30 -15.88
C ASN A 73 40.36 -9.42 -14.69
N GLN A 74 39.69 -8.27 -14.50
CA GLN A 74 39.74 -7.55 -13.23
C GLN A 74 38.41 -7.67 -12.48
N ASN A 75 38.52 -7.86 -11.17
CA ASN A 75 37.47 -8.18 -10.21
C ASN A 75 36.74 -6.89 -9.76
N VAL A 76 36.13 -6.18 -10.70
CA VAL A 76 35.23 -5.06 -10.41
C VAL A 76 33.96 -5.67 -9.80
N ALA A 77 33.44 -5.11 -8.69
CA ALA A 77 32.10 -5.46 -8.21
C ALA A 77 31.18 -5.43 -9.43
N SER A 78 30.46 -6.53 -9.70
CA SER A 78 29.77 -6.67 -10.99
C SER A 78 28.90 -5.44 -11.22
N LEU A 79 28.91 -4.89 -12.44
CA LEU A 79 28.09 -3.73 -12.84
C LEU A 79 26.63 -3.88 -12.36
N GLU A 80 26.14 -5.11 -12.34
CA GLU A 80 24.86 -5.53 -11.76
C GLU A 80 24.67 -5.16 -10.27
N ALA A 81 25.69 -5.31 -9.42
CA ALA A 81 25.63 -4.95 -8.01
C ALA A 81 25.55 -3.43 -7.79
N ILE A 82 26.28 -2.66 -8.60
CA ILE A 82 26.22 -1.18 -8.58
C ILE A 82 24.85 -0.72 -9.06
N GLU A 83 24.38 -1.25 -10.19
CA GLU A 83 23.05 -1.00 -10.74
C GLU A 83 21.95 -1.29 -9.71
N LYS A 84 22.02 -2.46 -9.06
CA LYS A 84 21.07 -2.84 -8.00
C LYS A 84 21.07 -1.84 -6.85
N ALA A 85 22.26 -1.41 -6.38
CA ALA A 85 22.36 -0.45 -5.27
C ALA A 85 21.73 0.91 -5.65
N TYR A 86 21.97 1.41 -6.86
CA TYR A 86 21.34 2.65 -7.34
C TYR A 86 19.83 2.51 -7.51
N HIS A 87 19.35 1.37 -8.04
CA HIS A 87 17.91 1.12 -8.16
C HIS A 87 17.21 1.11 -6.81
N GLU A 88 17.80 0.44 -5.81
CA GLU A 88 17.27 0.45 -4.45
C GLU A 88 17.24 1.86 -3.86
N LEU A 89 18.34 2.61 -3.98
CA LEU A 89 18.47 3.98 -3.47
C LEU A 89 17.43 4.93 -4.09
N ILE A 90 17.24 4.86 -5.41
CA ILE A 90 16.26 5.67 -6.15
C ILE A 90 14.83 5.30 -5.77
N ALA A 91 14.56 4.03 -5.44
CA ALA A 91 13.24 3.55 -5.05
C ALA A 91 12.87 3.82 -3.58
N LEU A 92 13.80 4.30 -2.74
CA LEU A 92 13.59 4.45 -1.29
C LEU A 92 12.37 5.30 -0.89
N PRO A 93 12.05 6.44 -1.54
CA PRO A 93 10.86 7.21 -1.17
C PRO A 93 9.56 6.38 -1.27
N PHE A 94 9.47 5.51 -2.28
CA PHE A 94 8.36 4.58 -2.44
C PHE A 94 8.44 3.44 -1.41
N LEU A 95 9.60 2.78 -1.31
CA LEU A 95 9.77 1.58 -0.49
C LEU A 95 9.59 1.85 1.01
N THR A 96 10.09 2.97 1.53
CA THR A 96 9.94 3.33 2.95
C THR A 96 8.48 3.60 3.33
N ARG A 97 7.69 4.20 2.45
CA ARG A 97 6.24 4.37 2.63
C ARG A 97 5.51 3.03 2.59
N MET A 98 5.90 2.13 1.70
CA MET A 98 5.35 0.77 1.66
C MET A 98 5.70 -0.05 2.91
N GLN A 99 6.89 0.16 3.50
CA GLN A 99 7.25 -0.45 4.78
C GLN A 99 6.33 0.04 5.90
N LEU A 100 6.09 1.36 5.99
CA LEU A 100 5.18 1.94 6.97
C LEU A 100 3.73 1.47 6.75
N ALA A 101 3.26 1.40 5.50
CA ALA A 101 1.94 0.86 5.18
C ALA A 101 1.79 -0.60 5.64
N GLY A 102 2.80 -1.43 5.37
CA GLY A 102 2.83 -2.81 5.83
C GLY A 102 2.87 -2.95 7.35
N PHE A 103 3.59 -2.06 8.05
CA PHE A 103 3.58 -1.98 9.50
C PHE A 103 2.17 -1.70 10.03
N TYR A 104 1.51 -0.63 9.57
CA TYR A 104 0.16 -0.32 9.99
C TYR A 104 -0.84 -1.45 9.70
N ALA A 105 -0.75 -2.09 8.53
CA ALA A 105 -1.63 -3.19 8.16
C ALA A 105 -1.50 -4.39 9.11
N ARG A 106 -0.28 -4.75 9.54
CA ARG A 106 -0.05 -5.85 10.49
C ARG A 106 -0.58 -5.58 11.89
N HIS A 107 -0.70 -4.31 12.27
CA HIS A 107 -1.15 -3.86 13.59
C HIS A 107 -2.57 -3.28 13.56
N GLU A 108 -3.40 -3.72 12.59
CA GLU A 108 -4.82 -3.37 12.45
C GLU A 108 -5.12 -1.86 12.30
N ALA A 109 -4.10 -1.05 12.02
CA ALA A 109 -4.20 0.37 11.70
C ALA A 109 -4.55 0.58 10.21
N ILE A 110 -5.64 -0.06 9.75
CA ILE A 110 -5.97 -0.21 8.33
C ILE A 110 -6.10 1.14 7.58
N PRO A 111 -6.73 2.19 8.13
CA PRO A 111 -6.77 3.47 7.42
C PRO A 111 -5.42 4.18 7.39
N GLU A 112 -4.59 4.14 8.44
CA GLU A 112 -3.21 4.66 8.33
C GLU A 112 -2.39 3.86 7.31
N ALA A 113 -2.63 2.55 7.21
CA ALA A 113 -2.01 1.71 6.19
C ALA A 113 -2.40 2.16 4.78
N LYS A 114 -3.68 2.48 4.57
CA LYS A 114 -4.18 3.00 3.30
C LYS A 114 -3.56 4.35 2.98
N ASP A 115 -3.55 5.28 3.94
CA ASP A 115 -2.95 6.61 3.77
C ASP A 115 -1.47 6.51 3.39
N ALA A 116 -0.69 5.68 4.10
CA ALA A 116 0.73 5.46 3.79
C ALA A 116 0.95 4.78 2.41
N CYS A 117 0.06 3.87 2.02
CA CYS A 117 0.11 3.22 0.72
C CYS A 117 -0.22 4.19 -0.42
N ASP A 118 -1.26 5.01 -0.27
CA ASP A 118 -1.61 6.06 -1.23
C ASP A 118 -0.50 7.11 -1.36
N ASP A 119 0.14 7.48 -0.24
CA ASP A 119 1.31 8.35 -0.23
C ASP A 119 2.50 7.70 -0.98
N ALA A 120 2.68 6.38 -0.89
CA ALA A 120 3.70 5.67 -1.67
C ALA A 120 3.43 5.79 -3.17
N PHE A 121 2.19 5.55 -3.62
CA PHE A 121 1.81 5.72 -5.02
C PHE A 121 1.94 7.17 -5.51
N ARG A 122 1.64 8.15 -4.65
CA ARG A 122 1.83 9.57 -4.97
C ARG A 122 3.32 9.92 -5.16
N ALA A 123 4.20 9.35 -4.34
CA ALA A 123 5.65 9.49 -4.54
C ALA A 123 6.10 8.80 -5.84
N GLY A 124 5.52 7.64 -6.15
CA GLY A 124 5.74 6.88 -7.37
C GLY A 124 7.12 6.21 -7.44
N LEU A 125 7.30 5.36 -8.45
CA LEU A 125 8.62 4.84 -8.82
C LEU A 125 9.24 5.71 -9.90
N ASP A 126 10.52 6.01 -9.76
CA ASP A 126 11.27 6.70 -10.80
C ASP A 126 11.38 5.86 -12.07
N LYS A 127 11.36 6.50 -13.24
CA LYS A 127 11.43 5.82 -14.54
C LYS A 127 12.67 4.93 -14.68
N LEU A 128 13.79 5.28 -14.06
CA LEU A 128 15.02 4.49 -14.12
C LEU A 128 14.89 3.12 -13.46
N VAL A 129 13.91 2.94 -12.56
CA VAL A 129 13.74 1.68 -11.81
C VAL A 129 12.45 0.95 -12.16
N GLN A 130 11.60 1.51 -13.02
CA GLN A 130 10.29 0.94 -13.36
C GLN A 130 10.41 -0.42 -14.08
N ASP A 131 11.46 -0.61 -14.87
CA ASP A 131 11.67 -1.86 -15.61
C ASP A 131 12.47 -2.91 -14.80
N ASN A 132 12.97 -2.54 -13.62
CA ASN A 132 13.72 -3.48 -12.79
C ASN A 132 12.77 -4.60 -12.27
N PRO A 133 13.06 -5.89 -12.51
CA PRO A 133 12.15 -6.98 -12.15
C PRO A 133 11.78 -7.03 -10.67
N SER A 134 12.72 -6.67 -9.79
CA SER A 134 12.47 -6.64 -8.35
C SER A 134 11.52 -5.49 -7.99
N MET A 135 11.68 -4.31 -8.60
CA MET A 135 10.79 -3.15 -8.38
C MET A 135 9.41 -3.37 -8.99
N VAL A 136 9.30 -4.00 -10.16
CA VAL A 136 8.00 -4.41 -10.73
C VAL A 136 7.26 -5.34 -9.77
N ALA A 137 7.97 -6.33 -9.21
CA ALA A 137 7.38 -7.24 -8.22
C ALA A 137 6.96 -6.49 -6.94
N MET A 138 7.76 -5.53 -6.46
CA MET A 138 7.39 -4.69 -5.31
C MET A 138 6.13 -3.87 -5.59
N TYR A 139 6.08 -3.21 -6.75
CA TYR A 139 4.97 -2.36 -7.16
C TYR A 139 3.67 -3.15 -7.26
N LYS A 140 3.73 -4.33 -7.88
CA LYS A 140 2.57 -5.24 -7.93
C LYS A 140 2.06 -5.63 -6.54
N ARG A 141 2.98 -5.94 -5.60
CA ARG A 141 2.59 -6.23 -4.21
C ARG A 141 1.97 -5.01 -3.52
N ALA A 142 2.42 -3.80 -3.85
CA ALA A 142 1.82 -2.57 -3.36
C ALA A 142 0.40 -2.37 -3.91
N GLU A 143 0.16 -2.67 -5.19
CA GLU A 143 -1.17 -2.58 -5.81
C GLU A 143 -2.14 -3.59 -5.18
N ASP A 144 -1.67 -4.81 -4.93
CA ASP A 144 -2.46 -5.84 -4.26
C ASP A 144 -2.78 -5.43 -2.81
N LEU A 145 -1.83 -4.85 -2.08
CA LEU A 145 -2.07 -4.30 -0.74
C LEU A 145 -3.09 -3.16 -0.77
N GLN A 146 -2.92 -2.17 -1.67
CA GLN A 146 -3.84 -1.03 -1.79
C GLN A 146 -5.26 -1.50 -2.11
N ARG A 147 -5.40 -2.48 -3.01
CA ARG A 147 -6.69 -3.09 -3.34
C ARG A 147 -7.31 -3.75 -2.10
N HIS A 148 -6.53 -4.55 -1.37
CA HIS A 148 -7.02 -5.21 -0.16
C HIS A 148 -7.46 -4.22 0.91
N LEU A 149 -6.67 -3.17 1.17
CA LEU A 149 -7.02 -2.09 2.09
C LEU A 149 -8.30 -1.36 1.65
N SER A 150 -8.45 -1.12 0.35
CA SER A 150 -9.64 -0.48 -0.21
C SER A 150 -10.89 -1.38 -0.14
N ASP A 151 -10.71 -2.69 -0.22
CA ASP A 151 -11.78 -3.66 -0.03
C ASP A 151 -12.17 -3.76 1.45
N ILE A 152 -11.22 -3.68 2.39
CA ILE A 152 -11.53 -3.66 3.84
C ILE A 152 -12.28 -2.39 4.24
N LEU A 153 -11.83 -1.23 3.74
CA LEU A 153 -12.36 0.08 4.16
C LEU A 153 -13.60 0.52 3.40
N GLY A 154 -13.79 0.01 2.18
CA GLY A 154 -14.85 0.46 1.29
C GLY A 154 -14.65 1.89 0.79
N PRO A 155 -15.54 2.37 -0.08
CA PRO A 155 -15.59 3.78 -0.48
C PRO A 155 -16.17 4.68 0.63
N GLU A 156 -15.94 5.99 0.58
CA GLU A 156 -16.43 6.93 1.61
C GLU A 156 -17.98 7.03 1.69
N ASN A 157 -18.67 6.60 0.64
CA ASN A 157 -20.11 6.75 0.44
C ASN A 157 -20.83 5.40 0.27
N VAL A 158 -20.34 4.33 0.93
CA VAL A 158 -20.91 2.96 0.87
C VAL A 158 -22.43 2.99 0.94
N GLU A 159 -23.00 3.61 1.99
CA GLU A 159 -24.45 3.60 2.22
C GLU A 159 -25.23 4.19 1.03
N LYS A 160 -24.74 5.30 0.48
CA LYS A 160 -25.39 5.99 -0.65
C LYS A 160 -25.33 5.14 -1.91
N ILE A 161 -24.16 4.58 -2.23
CA ILE A 161 -23.97 3.73 -3.41
C ILE A 161 -24.81 2.45 -3.28
N PHE A 162 -24.78 1.82 -2.12
CA PHE A 162 -25.55 0.61 -1.83
C PHE A 162 -27.04 0.88 -2.00
N LYS A 163 -27.59 1.93 -1.36
CA LYS A 163 -29.00 2.30 -1.49
C LYS A 163 -29.42 2.58 -2.93
N ALA A 164 -28.56 3.24 -3.71
CA ALA A 164 -28.84 3.56 -5.12
C ALA A 164 -28.84 2.32 -6.04
N ASN A 165 -28.13 1.26 -5.65
CA ASN A 165 -28.00 0.02 -6.43
C ASN A 165 -28.76 -1.17 -5.81
N PHE A 166 -29.43 -0.98 -4.66
CA PHE A 166 -30.04 -2.05 -3.89
C PHE A 166 -30.96 -2.93 -4.73
N ASP A 167 -31.91 -2.33 -5.44
CA ASP A 167 -32.89 -3.07 -6.26
C ASP A 167 -32.23 -3.82 -7.44
N LYS A 168 -30.99 -3.50 -7.79
CA LYS A 168 -30.18 -4.25 -8.78
C LYS A 168 -29.43 -5.42 -8.12
N LEU A 169 -29.08 -5.29 -6.84
CA LEU A 169 -28.34 -6.30 -6.08
C LEU A 169 -29.28 -7.36 -5.48
N ASP A 170 -30.46 -6.95 -5.00
CA ASP A 170 -31.55 -7.81 -4.51
C ASP A 170 -32.27 -8.42 -5.72
N LEU A 171 -31.80 -9.59 -6.16
CA LEU A 171 -32.23 -10.23 -7.41
C LEU A 171 -33.57 -10.94 -7.25
N ASN A 172 -33.82 -11.51 -6.07
CA ASN A 172 -35.06 -12.24 -5.78
C ASN A 172 -36.16 -11.32 -5.19
N LYS A 173 -35.83 -10.07 -4.85
CA LYS A 173 -36.71 -9.02 -4.31
C LYS A 173 -37.33 -9.36 -2.96
N ASP A 174 -36.56 -10.01 -2.10
CA ASP A 174 -37.00 -10.37 -0.75
C ASP A 174 -36.73 -9.27 0.29
N GLY A 175 -36.07 -8.18 -0.11
CA GLY A 175 -35.83 -7.00 0.73
C GLY A 175 -34.49 -7.01 1.47
N PHE A 176 -33.63 -7.99 1.20
CA PHE A 176 -32.24 -8.02 1.63
C PHE A 176 -31.32 -8.42 0.46
N VAL A 177 -30.01 -8.32 0.65
CA VAL A 177 -29.03 -8.82 -0.32
C VAL A 177 -28.19 -9.89 0.36
N ASP A 178 -28.30 -11.13 -0.13
CA ASP A 178 -27.55 -12.25 0.42
C ASP A 178 -26.10 -12.35 -0.13
N GLU A 179 -25.27 -13.18 0.50
CA GLU A 179 -23.86 -13.36 0.07
C GLU A 179 -23.76 -13.91 -1.37
N ALA A 180 -24.71 -14.75 -1.80
CA ALA A 180 -24.71 -15.33 -3.13
C ALA A 180 -25.10 -14.32 -4.21
N GLU A 181 -25.96 -13.35 -3.89
CA GLU A 181 -26.30 -12.21 -4.73
C GLU A 181 -25.13 -11.25 -4.87
N LEU A 182 -24.43 -10.92 -3.78
CA LEU A 182 -23.20 -10.14 -3.84
C LEU A 182 -22.13 -10.83 -4.69
N LYS A 183 -21.90 -12.14 -4.52
CA LYS A 183 -20.96 -12.93 -5.34
C LYS A 183 -21.36 -12.94 -6.82
N ARG A 184 -22.66 -13.04 -7.13
CA ARG A 184 -23.18 -12.94 -8.50
C ARG A 184 -22.92 -11.55 -9.08
N ALA A 185 -23.24 -10.49 -8.33
CA ALA A 185 -23.02 -9.11 -8.74
C ALA A 185 -21.53 -8.76 -8.93
N GLN A 186 -20.63 -9.37 -8.16
CA GLN A 186 -19.18 -9.19 -8.32
C GLN A 186 -18.67 -9.62 -9.70
N LEU A 187 -19.33 -10.60 -10.32
CA LEU A 187 -18.98 -11.11 -11.65
C LEU A 187 -19.74 -10.40 -12.78
N ASP A 188 -20.68 -9.51 -12.46
CA ASP A 188 -21.48 -8.77 -13.44
C ASP A 188 -20.72 -7.53 -13.94
N ILE A 189 -20.29 -7.59 -15.21
CA ILE A 189 -19.58 -6.51 -15.91
C ILE A 189 -20.42 -5.24 -16.10
N THR A 190 -21.74 -5.30 -15.91
CA THR A 190 -22.63 -4.15 -16.02
C THR A 190 -22.70 -3.32 -14.72
N ILE A 191 -22.13 -3.83 -13.63
CA ILE A 191 -22.02 -3.11 -12.36
C ILE A 191 -20.81 -2.16 -12.46
N GLY A 192 -21.04 -0.86 -12.20
CA GLY A 192 -19.98 0.15 -12.25
C GLY A 192 -18.88 -0.07 -11.22
N ALA A 193 -17.69 0.48 -11.47
CA ALA A 193 -16.50 0.28 -10.62
C ALA A 193 -16.73 0.69 -9.15
N GLU A 194 -17.47 1.77 -8.91
CA GLU A 194 -17.81 2.25 -7.56
C GLU A 194 -18.70 1.24 -6.80
N THR A 195 -19.75 0.74 -7.44
CA THR A 195 -20.61 -0.33 -6.88
C THR A 195 -19.84 -1.64 -6.71
N GLN A 196 -18.93 -1.98 -7.62
CA GLN A 196 -18.05 -3.15 -7.47
C GLN A 196 -17.17 -3.05 -6.22
N GLN A 197 -16.70 -1.85 -5.86
CA GLN A 197 -15.95 -1.64 -4.61
C GLN A 197 -16.83 -1.85 -3.38
N VAL A 198 -18.07 -1.35 -3.40
CA VAL A 198 -19.05 -1.63 -2.32
C VAL A 198 -19.31 -3.13 -2.19
N ILE A 199 -19.50 -3.85 -3.30
CA ILE A 199 -19.73 -5.30 -3.26
C ILE A 199 -18.55 -6.02 -2.59
N ARG A 200 -17.30 -5.69 -2.95
CA ARG A 200 -16.11 -6.30 -2.31
C ARG A 200 -16.03 -5.97 -0.83
N TYR A 201 -16.35 -4.73 -0.46
CA TYR A 201 -16.42 -4.30 0.94
C TYR A 201 -17.47 -5.06 1.75
N LEU A 202 -18.68 -5.18 1.22
CA LEU A 202 -19.76 -5.92 1.86
C LEU A 202 -19.45 -7.41 1.95
N LEU A 203 -18.84 -8.01 0.92
CA LEU A 203 -18.39 -9.41 0.98
C LEU A 203 -17.29 -9.61 2.03
N HIS A 204 -16.35 -8.68 2.16
CA HIS A 204 -15.29 -8.76 3.16
C HIS A 204 -15.85 -8.68 4.58
N ASN A 205 -16.83 -7.81 4.80
CA ASN A 205 -17.39 -7.52 6.13
C ASN A 205 -18.78 -8.17 6.35
N TYR A 206 -19.16 -9.16 5.52
CA TYR A 206 -20.56 -9.61 5.37
C TYR A 206 -21.25 -9.87 6.71
N LEU A 207 -20.66 -10.73 7.54
CA LEU A 207 -21.23 -11.14 8.83
C LEU A 207 -21.31 -9.99 9.84
N GLU A 208 -20.41 -9.02 9.76
CA GLU A 208 -20.39 -7.88 10.68
C GLU A 208 -21.40 -6.81 10.24
N VAL A 209 -21.57 -6.62 8.93
CA VAL A 209 -22.59 -5.74 8.37
C VAL A 209 -23.98 -6.30 8.71
N GLU A 210 -24.25 -7.56 8.40
CA GLU A 210 -25.54 -8.22 8.65
C GLU A 210 -25.95 -8.22 10.13
N LYS A 211 -24.99 -8.26 11.07
CA LYS A 211 -25.29 -8.17 12.50
C LYS A 211 -25.54 -6.74 12.99
N ALA A 212 -25.21 -5.72 12.19
CA ALA A 212 -25.19 -4.35 12.66
C ALA A 212 -26.59 -3.78 12.99
N SER A 213 -27.66 -4.33 12.40
CA SER A 213 -29.04 -3.98 12.76
C SER A 213 -29.77 -5.02 13.60
N ASN A 214 -29.14 -6.14 13.97
CA ASN A 214 -29.78 -7.19 14.78
C ASN A 214 -29.77 -6.80 16.27
N ASP A 215 -30.72 -5.95 16.66
CA ASP A 215 -31.08 -5.65 18.06
C ASP A 215 -32.23 -6.53 18.59
N GLU A 216 -32.82 -7.37 17.73
CA GLU A 216 -33.91 -8.27 18.08
C GLU A 216 -33.41 -9.67 18.50
N PHE A 217 -34.10 -10.27 19.48
CA PHE A 217 -33.80 -11.56 20.12
C PHE A 217 -34.03 -12.78 19.20
N GLY A 218 -33.55 -12.75 17.96
CA GLY A 218 -33.66 -13.83 16.98
C GLY A 218 -32.44 -13.86 16.03
N LEU A 219 -31.96 -15.06 15.71
CA LEU A 219 -30.85 -15.28 14.77
C LEU A 219 -31.34 -15.23 13.31
N GLU A 220 -32.11 -14.21 12.93
CA GLU A 220 -32.50 -14.05 11.52
C GLU A 220 -31.32 -13.45 10.73
N ILE A 221 -30.45 -14.36 10.29
CA ILE A 221 -29.32 -14.12 9.38
C ILE A 221 -29.84 -14.45 7.99
N SER A 222 -30.54 -13.49 7.37
CA SER A 222 -31.13 -13.67 6.03
C SER A 222 -30.40 -12.90 4.95
N GLY A 223 -29.71 -11.81 5.27
CA GLY A 223 -28.94 -11.01 4.33
C GLY A 223 -28.74 -9.59 4.81
N ILE A 224 -28.05 -8.79 3.98
CA ILE A 224 -27.74 -7.39 4.29
C ILE A 224 -28.90 -6.49 3.85
N THR A 225 -29.50 -5.78 4.80
CA THR A 225 -30.52 -4.75 4.53
C THR A 225 -29.90 -3.36 4.35
N LYS A 226 -30.71 -2.39 3.92
CA LYS A 226 -30.30 -0.96 3.90
C LYS A 226 -29.99 -0.42 5.32
N ALA A 227 -30.62 -0.98 6.35
CA ALA A 227 -30.42 -0.56 7.74
C ALA A 227 -29.10 -1.09 8.30
N ASP A 228 -28.74 -2.33 7.98
CA ASP A 228 -27.48 -2.96 8.36
C ASP A 228 -26.27 -2.13 7.91
N VAL A 229 -26.25 -1.74 6.63
CA VAL A 229 -25.17 -0.91 6.09
C VAL A 229 -25.10 0.44 6.80
N HIS A 230 -26.24 1.10 7.04
CA HIS A 230 -26.28 2.38 7.75
C HIS A 230 -25.71 2.27 9.17
N ASN A 231 -26.15 1.25 9.92
CA ASN A 231 -25.71 1.03 11.30
C ASN A 231 -24.23 0.62 11.36
N TYR A 232 -23.77 -0.22 10.43
CA TYR A 232 -22.38 -0.64 10.34
C TYR A 232 -21.45 0.54 10.08
N GLU A 233 -21.76 1.40 9.10
CA GLU A 233 -20.96 2.60 8.79
C GLU A 233 -20.88 3.56 9.99
N GLY A 234 -22.00 3.76 10.70
CA GLY A 234 -22.05 4.56 11.93
C GLY A 234 -21.14 4.01 13.03
N ASN A 235 -21.13 2.69 13.21
CA ASN A 235 -20.30 2.00 14.20
C ASN A 235 -18.80 2.02 13.84
N SER A 236 -18.48 1.77 12.57
CA SER A 236 -17.11 1.77 12.05
C SER A 236 -16.45 3.15 12.20
N ALA A 237 -17.17 4.23 11.85
CA ALA A 237 -16.69 5.60 12.04
C ALA A 237 -16.44 5.95 13.52
N ALA A 238 -17.23 5.40 14.44
CA ALA A 238 -17.06 5.60 15.88
C ALA A 238 -15.92 4.76 16.48
N ARG A 239 -15.67 3.55 15.96
CA ARG A 239 -14.54 2.69 16.37
C ARG A 239 -13.22 3.36 16.01
N TRP A 240 -13.15 3.93 14.81
CA TRP A 240 -11.97 4.64 14.32
C TRP A 240 -11.56 5.84 15.19
N LYS A 241 -12.52 6.71 15.53
CA LYS A 241 -12.25 7.90 16.35
C LYS A 241 -11.73 7.58 17.75
N ARG A 242 -11.99 6.37 18.26
CA ARG A 242 -11.49 5.91 19.57
C ARG A 242 -10.02 5.51 19.52
N MET A 243 -9.57 4.86 18.43
CA MET A 243 -8.17 4.43 18.29
C MET A 243 -7.19 5.60 18.13
N LYS A 244 -7.59 6.69 17.45
CA LYS A 244 -6.73 7.89 17.34
C LYS A 244 -6.50 8.67 18.65
N LYS A 245 -7.23 8.35 19.73
CA LYS A 245 -7.16 9.07 21.01
C LYS A 245 -6.36 8.33 22.09
N SER A 246 -6.02 7.06 21.89
CA SER A 246 -5.23 6.22 22.81
C SER A 246 -3.74 6.23 22.45
#